data_AF-A0A9P7KDV6-F1
#
_entry.id   AF-A0A9P7KDV6-F1
#
_cell.length_a   1.000
_cell.length_b   1.000
_cell.length_c   1.000
_cell.angle_alpha   90.00
_cell.angle_beta   90.00
_cell.angle_gamma   90.00
#
_symmetry.space_group_name_H-M   'P 1'
#
loop_
_entity.id
_entity.type
_entity.pdbx_description
1 polymer ?
#
loop_
_entity_poly.entity_id
_entity_poly.type
_entity_poly.pdbx_seq_one_letter_code
_entity_poly.pdbx_strand_id
1 'polypeptide(L)'
;MPSYLASHCRLLLHSRPKHTLLYRWLGLYPLYALSEIAIIATDLAELLGSAIALVMLFPKLQLWHGVLITAFDVFILLIFGDPLRGRPVRMFEFLIAGLVLAVLVCMAIVIAKVNVDWGDAFQGYVPSKYIFGSNALYISVGIMGATVMPHSLFLGSALATQDRISDEPEQKIFLPASSPSSKASSAEALPAPPIPASHRAIHAVRERVCTPFRVPPACEHTTRAVRHADHENKPYSFVRAHITHGTVDIVTSLLGFAVLINSFILILASAVFYYGTNSRDERDPASLFDAYDLIRDIVGQ
;
A
#
# COMPACT_ATOMS: atom_id res chain seq x y z
N MET A 1 -9.02 1.00 21.79
CA MET A 1 -8.90 1.18 20.32
C MET A 1 -7.43 1.08 19.91
N PRO A 2 -7.11 0.39 18.80
CA PRO A 2 -5.75 0.33 18.27
C PRO A 2 -5.30 1.69 17.73
N SER A 3 -4.24 2.25 18.31
CA SER A 3 -3.65 3.53 17.89
C SER A 3 -2.53 3.28 16.88
N TYR A 4 -2.78 3.52 15.60
CA TYR A 4 -1.76 3.46 14.56
C TYR A 4 -0.92 4.75 14.52
N LEU A 5 0.27 4.68 13.94
CA LEU A 5 1.29 5.74 13.97
C LEU A 5 0.75 7.11 13.56
N ALA A 6 -0.08 7.19 12.50
CA ALA A 6 -0.67 8.46 12.07
C ALA A 6 -1.64 9.07 13.10
N SER A 7 -2.44 8.24 13.79
CA SER A 7 -3.28 8.68 14.91
C SER A 7 -2.45 9.17 16.09
N HIS A 8 -1.35 8.49 16.38
CA HIS A 8 -0.41 8.87 17.43
C HIS A 8 0.31 10.19 17.12
N CYS A 9 0.82 10.35 15.89
CA CYS A 9 1.41 11.60 15.40
C CYS A 9 0.40 12.75 15.46
N ARG A 10 -0.85 12.51 15.02
CA ARG A 10 -1.93 13.51 15.11
C ARG A 10 -2.19 13.93 16.55
N LEU A 11 -2.33 12.99 17.49
CA LEU A 11 -2.57 13.30 18.90
C LEU A 11 -1.38 14.05 19.53
N LEU A 12 -0.15 13.58 19.28
CA LEU A 12 1.06 14.22 19.80
C LEU A 12 1.27 15.64 19.26
N LEU A 13 1.07 15.86 17.96
CA LEU A 13 1.25 17.18 17.34
C LEU A 13 0.07 18.12 17.60
N HIS A 14 -1.11 17.58 17.92
CA HIS A 14 -2.31 18.37 18.18
C HIS A 14 -2.45 18.80 19.65
N SER A 15 -2.07 17.96 20.60
CA SER A 15 -2.31 18.16 22.05
C SER A 15 -1.13 18.76 22.83
N ARG A 16 -0.10 19.29 22.16
CA ARG A 16 1.08 19.85 22.83
C ARG A 16 0.75 21.15 23.59
N PRO A 17 1.06 21.27 24.89
CA PRO A 17 0.68 22.44 25.70
C PRO A 17 1.45 23.74 25.37
N LYS A 18 2.59 23.67 24.65
CA LYS A 18 3.36 24.84 24.19
C LYS A 18 3.36 24.94 22.67
N HIS A 19 3.07 26.14 22.14
CA HIS A 19 3.07 26.50 20.71
C HIS A 19 2.24 25.59 19.78
N THR A 20 0.99 25.29 20.17
CA THR A 20 0.05 24.42 19.42
C THR A 20 -0.09 24.76 17.94
N LEU A 21 -0.14 26.05 17.58
CA LEU A 21 -0.31 26.49 16.20
C LEU A 21 0.95 26.25 15.36
N LEU A 22 2.16 26.44 15.92
CA LEU A 22 3.42 26.21 15.21
C LEU A 22 3.62 24.73 14.90
N TYR A 23 3.35 23.83 15.84
CA TYR A 23 3.50 22.38 15.58
C TYR A 23 2.45 21.83 14.60
N ARG A 24 1.23 22.40 14.60
CA ARG A 24 0.21 22.05 13.60
C ARG A 24 0.62 22.49 12.20
N TRP A 25 1.10 23.74 12.06
CA TRP A 25 1.53 24.31 10.78
C TRP A 25 2.87 23.78 10.25
N LEU A 26 3.85 23.56 11.13
CA LEU A 26 5.20 23.15 10.75
C LEU A 26 5.36 21.62 10.72
N GLY A 27 4.57 20.88 11.49
CA GLY A 27 4.69 19.42 11.60
C GLY A 27 3.54 18.68 10.93
N LEU A 28 2.31 18.90 11.40
CA LEU A 28 1.17 18.06 11.01
C LEU A 28 0.75 18.25 9.55
N TYR A 29 0.54 19.49 9.09
CA TYR A 29 0.13 19.75 7.70
C TYR A 29 1.20 19.39 6.66
N PRO A 30 2.50 19.69 6.87
CA PRO A 30 3.54 19.27 5.93
C PRO A 30 3.69 17.75 5.87
N LEU A 31 3.64 17.05 7.01
CA LEU A 31 3.71 15.58 7.04
C LEU A 31 2.52 14.95 6.32
N TYR A 32 1.32 15.51 6.49
CA TYR A 32 0.13 15.10 5.76
C TYR A 32 0.29 15.31 4.25
N ALA A 33 0.67 16.52 3.83
CA ALA A 33 0.86 16.85 2.42
C ALA A 33 1.95 15.98 1.76
N LEU A 34 3.08 15.76 2.42
CA LEU A 34 4.14 14.89 1.93
C LEU A 34 3.67 13.43 1.81
N SER A 35 2.87 12.95 2.76
CA SER A 35 2.33 11.58 2.69
C SER A 35 1.34 11.43 1.54
N GLU A 36 0.45 12.42 1.34
CA GLU A 36 -0.51 12.44 0.23
C GLU A 36 0.22 12.46 -1.13
N ILE A 37 1.20 13.34 -1.29
CA ILE A 37 2.02 13.43 -2.51
C ILE A 37 2.77 12.11 -2.75
N ALA A 38 3.31 11.48 -1.69
CA ALA A 38 4.00 10.21 -1.81
C ALA A 38 3.05 9.08 -2.27
N ILE A 39 1.82 9.03 -1.76
CA ILE A 39 0.82 8.04 -2.18
C ILE A 39 0.46 8.25 -3.65
N ILE A 40 0.20 9.49 -4.08
CA ILE A 40 -0.11 9.82 -5.48
C ILE A 40 1.05 9.47 -6.40
N ALA A 41 2.30 9.73 -5.97
CA ALA A 41 3.49 9.40 -6.76
C ALA A 41 3.68 7.89 -6.92
N THR A 42 3.45 7.11 -5.87
CA THR A 42 3.51 5.64 -5.92
C THR A 42 2.41 5.06 -6.81
N ASP A 43 1.17 5.52 -6.68
CA ASP A 43 0.04 5.10 -7.52
C ASP A 43 0.31 5.40 -9.01
N LEU A 44 0.87 6.58 -9.30
CA LEU A 44 1.29 6.94 -10.66
C LEU A 44 2.36 5.98 -11.21
N ALA A 45 3.34 5.60 -10.40
CA ALA A 45 4.38 4.66 -10.80
C ALA A 45 3.81 3.26 -11.09
N GLU A 46 2.89 2.76 -10.26
CA GLU A 46 2.22 1.48 -10.45
C GLU A 46 1.33 1.47 -11.70
N LEU A 47 0.59 2.57 -11.93
CA LEU A 47 -0.25 2.74 -13.11
C LEU A 47 0.59 2.73 -14.38
N LEU A 48 1.68 3.51 -14.42
CA LEU A 48 2.58 3.56 -15.58
C LEU A 48 3.24 2.21 -15.84
N GLY A 49 3.74 1.53 -14.79
CA GLY A 49 4.34 0.21 -14.91
C GLY A 49 3.36 -0.82 -15.51
N SER A 50 2.13 -0.85 -14.99
CA SER A 50 1.08 -1.75 -15.47
C SER A 50 0.65 -1.45 -16.91
N ALA A 51 0.51 -0.17 -17.26
CA ALA A 51 0.16 0.24 -18.61
C ALA A 51 1.24 -0.14 -19.64
N ILE A 52 2.52 0.04 -19.30
CA ILE A 52 3.64 -0.35 -20.16
C ILE A 52 3.69 -1.88 -20.29
N ALA A 53 3.52 -2.62 -19.20
CA ALA A 53 3.48 -4.08 -19.23
C ALA A 53 2.35 -4.62 -20.13
N LEU A 54 1.16 -4.02 -20.09
CA LEU A 54 0.05 -4.39 -20.96
C LEU A 54 0.35 -4.17 -22.45
N VAL A 55 1.00 -3.06 -22.80
CA VAL A 55 1.40 -2.77 -24.19
C VAL A 55 2.43 -3.78 -24.68
N MET A 56 3.36 -4.20 -23.82
CA MET A 56 4.35 -5.23 -24.18
C MET A 56 3.74 -6.60 -24.34
N LEU A 57 2.77 -6.95 -23.48
CA LEU A 57 2.08 -8.23 -23.54
C LEU A 57 1.15 -8.34 -24.75
N PHE A 58 0.54 -7.22 -25.16
CA PHE A 58 -0.35 -7.15 -26.31
C PHE A 58 0.17 -6.12 -27.32
N PRO A 59 1.02 -6.52 -28.28
CA PRO A 59 1.65 -5.61 -29.25
C PRO A 59 0.67 -4.82 -30.13
N LYS A 60 -0.61 -5.21 -30.14
CA LYS A 60 -1.70 -4.55 -30.87
C LYS A 60 -2.34 -3.40 -30.10
N LEU A 61 -2.07 -3.26 -28.79
CA LEU A 61 -2.64 -2.21 -27.95
C LEU A 61 -1.72 -0.99 -27.91
N GLN A 62 -2.28 0.19 -28.19
CA GLN A 62 -1.57 1.46 -28.02
C GLN A 62 -1.54 1.87 -26.54
N LEU A 63 -0.51 2.64 -26.15
CA LEU A 63 -0.28 3.09 -24.76
C LEU A 63 -1.50 3.69 -24.07
N TRP A 64 -2.28 4.51 -24.78
CA TRP A 64 -3.47 5.15 -24.20
C TRP A 64 -4.55 4.15 -23.78
N HIS A 65 -4.67 3.02 -24.48
CA HIS A 65 -5.61 1.94 -24.09
C HIS A 65 -5.15 1.23 -22.82
N GLY A 66 -3.84 1.02 -22.65
CA GLY A 66 -3.27 0.43 -21.43
C GLY A 66 -3.58 1.29 -20.21
N VAL A 67 -3.34 2.61 -20.31
CA VAL A 67 -3.65 3.58 -19.26
C VAL A 67 -5.14 3.61 -18.90
N LEU A 68 -6.03 3.52 -19.90
CA LEU A 68 -7.47 3.54 -19.66
C LEU A 68 -7.95 2.26 -18.93
N ILE A 69 -7.39 1.10 -19.27
CA ILE A 69 -7.70 -0.17 -18.63
C ILE A 69 -7.23 -0.17 -17.18
N THR A 70 -6.00 0.25 -16.91
CA THR A 70 -5.45 0.31 -15.54
C THR A 70 -6.19 1.33 -14.68
N ALA A 71 -6.56 2.49 -15.24
CA ALA A 71 -7.40 3.44 -14.52
C ALA A 71 -8.77 2.83 -14.17
N PHE A 72 -9.39 2.09 -15.09
CA PHE A 72 -10.66 1.41 -14.85
C PHE A 72 -10.55 0.30 -13.79
N ASP A 73 -9.44 -0.44 -13.76
CA ASP A 73 -9.17 -1.47 -12.73
C ASP A 73 -9.12 -0.86 -11.33
N VAL A 74 -8.44 0.29 -11.16
CA VAL A 74 -8.43 1.02 -9.87
C VAL A 74 -9.85 1.45 -9.46
N PHE A 75 -10.67 1.95 -10.40
CA PHE A 75 -12.07 2.27 -10.12
C PHE A 75 -12.90 1.05 -9.71
N ILE A 76 -12.70 -0.09 -10.37
CA ILE A 76 -13.33 -1.36 -9.98
C ILE A 76 -12.92 -1.70 -8.55
N LEU A 77 -11.62 -1.70 -8.24
CA LEU A 77 -11.13 -2.02 -6.91
C LEU A 77 -11.75 -1.10 -5.85
N LEU A 78 -11.89 0.20 -6.13
CA LEU A 78 -12.52 1.15 -5.22
C LEU A 78 -14.03 0.90 -5.02
N ILE A 79 -14.76 0.51 -6.09
CA ILE A 79 -16.21 0.24 -6.02
C ILE A 79 -16.52 -1.09 -5.33
N PHE A 80 -15.69 -2.11 -5.55
CA PHE A 80 -15.81 -3.43 -4.91
C PHE A 80 -15.07 -3.52 -3.58
N GLY A 81 -14.33 -2.47 -3.23
CA GLY A 81 -13.33 -2.39 -2.16
C GLY A 81 -13.87 -2.11 -0.77
N ASP A 82 -14.88 -2.85 -0.33
CA ASP A 82 -15.18 -3.01 1.11
C ASP A 82 -14.60 -4.35 1.66
N PRO A 83 -13.27 -4.62 1.60
CA PRO A 83 -12.66 -5.84 2.11
C PRO A 83 -12.53 -5.86 3.65
N LEU A 84 -12.98 -4.82 4.36
CA LEU A 84 -12.88 -4.70 5.82
C LEU A 84 -13.90 -5.53 6.61
N ARG A 85 -14.77 -6.31 5.93
CA ARG A 85 -15.67 -7.28 6.58
C ARG A 85 -14.97 -8.59 6.95
N GLY A 86 -13.96 -8.54 7.83
CA GLY A 86 -13.45 -9.65 8.67
C GLY A 86 -12.75 -10.84 7.98
N ARG A 87 -13.35 -11.46 6.96
CA ARG A 87 -12.79 -12.59 6.19
C ARG A 87 -11.90 -12.25 4.97
N PRO A 88 -11.96 -11.06 4.33
CA PRO A 88 -11.17 -10.77 3.12
C PRO A 88 -9.67 -10.57 3.36
N VAL A 89 -9.25 -10.19 4.58
CA VAL A 89 -7.86 -9.81 4.87
C VAL A 89 -6.87 -10.95 4.63
N ARG A 90 -7.22 -12.17 5.05
CA ARG A 90 -6.34 -13.34 4.88
C ARG A 90 -6.23 -13.78 3.41
N MET A 91 -7.31 -13.69 2.65
CA MET A 91 -7.30 -13.98 1.21
C MET A 91 -6.46 -12.95 0.45
N PHE A 92 -6.54 -11.68 0.84
CA PHE A 92 -5.74 -10.60 0.27
C PHE A 92 -4.24 -10.77 0.57
N GLU A 93 -3.89 -11.20 1.79
CA GLU A 93 -2.50 -11.53 2.17
C GLU A 93 -1.93 -12.67 1.32
N PHE A 94 -2.68 -13.76 1.12
CA PHE A 94 -2.25 -14.86 0.24
C PHE A 94 -2.15 -14.44 -1.22
N LEU A 95 -3.03 -13.56 -1.70
CA LEU A 95 -2.98 -13.03 -3.06
C LEU A 95 -1.71 -12.21 -3.29
N ILE A 96 -1.36 -11.31 -2.36
CA ILE A 96 -0.11 -10.54 -2.44
C ILE A 96 1.10 -11.46 -2.37
N ALA A 97 1.12 -12.41 -1.44
CA ALA A 97 2.21 -13.38 -1.31
C ALA A 97 2.40 -14.20 -2.60
N GLY A 98 1.30 -14.63 -3.23
CA GLY A 98 1.31 -15.33 -4.51
C GLY A 98 1.85 -14.47 -5.65
N LEU A 99 1.47 -13.19 -5.71
CA LEU A 99 1.96 -12.24 -6.71
C LEU A 99 3.47 -12.00 -6.56
N VAL A 100 3.96 -11.77 -5.33
CA VAL A 100 5.39 -11.58 -5.05
C VAL A 100 6.18 -12.84 -5.40
N LEU A 101 5.67 -14.02 -5.07
CA LEU A 101 6.31 -15.29 -5.42
C LEU A 101 6.35 -15.49 -6.94
N ALA A 102 5.29 -15.15 -7.67
CA ALA A 102 5.25 -15.24 -9.12
C ALA A 102 6.31 -14.34 -9.78
N VAL A 103 6.46 -13.10 -9.31
CA VAL A 103 7.51 -12.18 -9.77
C VAL A 103 8.89 -12.76 -9.48
N LEU A 104 9.10 -13.29 -8.28
CA LEU A 104 10.37 -13.89 -7.89
C LEU A 104 10.75 -15.09 -8.79
N VAL A 105 9.81 -16.00 -9.03
CA VAL A 105 10.01 -17.18 -9.89
C VAL A 105 10.28 -16.74 -11.33
N CYS A 106 9.53 -15.77 -11.85
CA CYS A 106 9.75 -15.22 -13.18
C CYS A 106 11.17 -14.66 -13.31
N MET A 107 11.60 -13.83 -12.36
CA MET A 107 12.94 -13.24 -12.36
C MET A 107 14.04 -14.30 -12.26
N ALA A 108 13.85 -15.32 -11.42
CA ALA A 108 14.79 -16.42 -11.29
C ALA A 108 14.96 -17.20 -12.60
N ILE A 109 13.86 -17.46 -13.32
CA ILE A 109 13.89 -18.12 -14.63
C ILE A 109 14.66 -17.26 -15.64
N VAL A 110 14.40 -15.95 -15.69
CA VAL A 110 15.09 -15.05 -16.61
C VAL A 110 16.59 -15.01 -16.33
N ILE A 111 17.01 -14.86 -15.06
CA ILE A 111 18.42 -14.89 -14.67
C ILE A 111 19.08 -16.22 -15.02
N ALA A 112 18.39 -17.34 -14.83
CA ALA A 112 18.93 -18.66 -15.18
C ALA A 112 19.18 -18.85 -16.68
N LYS A 113 18.48 -18.11 -17.55
CA LYS A 113 18.69 -18.15 -19.00
C LYS A 113 19.72 -17.13 -19.49
N VAL A 114 20.03 -16.11 -18.70
CA VAL A 114 21.06 -15.11 -19.02
C VAL A 114 22.42 -15.60 -18.49
N ASN A 115 23.49 -15.45 -19.27
CA ASN A 115 24.84 -15.80 -18.82
C ASN A 115 25.33 -14.74 -17.81
N VAL A 116 25.09 -14.99 -16.51
CA VAL A 116 25.57 -14.13 -15.42
C VAL A 116 26.92 -14.63 -14.91
N ASP A 117 27.89 -13.72 -14.80
CA ASP A 117 29.12 -13.99 -14.05
C ASP A 117 28.85 -13.83 -12.54
N TRP A 118 28.68 -14.96 -11.86
CA TRP A 118 28.41 -15.00 -10.44
C TRP A 118 29.59 -14.49 -9.60
N GLY A 119 30.84 -14.57 -10.10
CA GLY A 119 32.02 -14.09 -9.39
C GLY A 119 31.96 -12.57 -9.19
N ASP A 120 31.73 -11.85 -10.27
CA ASP A 120 31.59 -10.39 -10.26
C ASP A 120 30.32 -9.96 -9.51
N ALA A 121 29.22 -10.71 -9.66
CA ALA A 121 27.97 -10.43 -8.95
C ALA A 121 28.16 -10.49 -7.42
N PHE A 122 28.85 -11.50 -6.89
CA PHE A 122 29.15 -11.59 -5.46
C PHE A 122 30.15 -10.53 -4.99
N GLN A 123 31.11 -10.15 -5.84
CA GLN A 123 32.03 -9.06 -5.52
C GLN A 123 31.30 -7.71 -5.40
N GLY A 124 30.22 -7.50 -6.16
CA GLY A 124 29.37 -6.31 -6.10
C GLY A 124 28.66 -6.09 -4.76
N TYR A 125 28.50 -7.13 -3.92
CA TYR A 125 27.94 -6.96 -2.57
C TYR A 125 28.94 -6.33 -1.59
N VAL A 126 30.23 -6.33 -1.93
CA VAL A 126 31.27 -5.73 -1.08
C VAL A 126 31.30 -4.22 -1.29
N PRO A 127 31.15 -3.40 -0.23
CA PRO A 127 31.15 -1.95 -0.37
C PRO A 127 32.50 -1.46 -0.92
N SER A 128 32.44 -0.66 -1.98
CA SER A 128 33.63 -0.13 -2.64
C SER A 128 33.62 1.39 -2.73
N LYS A 129 34.81 1.99 -2.81
CA LYS A 129 35.01 3.43 -2.90
C LYS A 129 34.42 4.04 -4.19
N TYR A 130 34.14 3.21 -5.20
CA TYR A 130 33.52 3.63 -6.46
C TYR A 130 32.11 4.24 -6.28
N ILE A 131 31.41 3.92 -5.17
CA ILE A 131 30.09 4.49 -4.86
C ILE A 131 30.14 6.00 -4.64
N PHE A 132 31.27 6.55 -4.19
CA PHE A 132 31.42 7.99 -3.93
C PHE A 132 31.66 8.84 -5.21
N GLY A 133 31.67 8.23 -6.39
CA GLY A 133 31.65 8.96 -7.67
C GLY A 133 30.32 9.71 -7.87
N SER A 134 30.36 10.84 -8.59
CA SER A 134 29.21 11.76 -8.73
C SER A 134 27.94 11.10 -9.29
N ASN A 135 28.06 10.16 -10.24
CA ASN A 135 26.91 9.47 -10.83
C ASN A 135 26.43 8.27 -9.98
N ALA A 136 27.37 7.47 -9.46
CA ALA A 136 27.07 6.30 -8.64
C ALA A 136 26.39 6.68 -7.30
N LEU A 137 26.78 7.81 -6.70
CA LEU A 137 26.16 8.30 -5.47
C LEU A 137 24.71 8.71 -5.70
N TYR A 138 24.42 9.39 -6.82
CA TYR A 138 23.05 9.79 -7.17
C TYR A 138 22.14 8.56 -7.35
N ILE A 139 22.61 7.54 -8.07
CA ILE A 139 21.87 6.28 -8.25
C ILE A 139 21.68 5.56 -6.91
N SER A 140 22.72 5.49 -6.07
CA SER A 140 22.66 4.83 -4.77
C SER A 140 21.65 5.49 -3.82
N VAL A 141 21.65 6.83 -3.77
CA VAL A 141 20.65 7.61 -3.01
C VAL A 141 19.25 7.40 -3.59
N GLY A 142 19.12 7.33 -4.92
CA GLY A 142 17.87 7.01 -5.61
C GLY A 142 17.30 5.64 -5.23
N ILE A 143 18.14 4.60 -5.24
CA ILE A 143 17.75 3.24 -4.81
C ILE A 143 17.32 3.25 -3.34
N MET A 144 18.09 3.89 -2.45
CA MET A 144 17.68 4.02 -1.04
C MET A 144 16.32 4.73 -0.89
N GLY A 145 16.12 5.84 -1.61
CA GLY A 145 14.85 6.58 -1.59
C GLY A 145 13.66 5.77 -2.12
N ALA A 146 13.87 4.99 -3.18
CA ALA A 146 12.83 4.13 -3.76
C ALA A 146 12.45 2.97 -2.82
N THR A 147 13.40 2.43 -2.05
CA THR A 147 13.13 1.32 -1.12
C THR A 147 12.44 1.77 0.17
N VAL A 148 12.70 2.99 0.63
CA VAL A 148 12.11 3.52 1.87
C VAL A 148 10.86 4.33 1.52
N MET A 149 9.70 3.65 1.46
CA MET A 149 8.41 4.31 1.23
C MET A 149 7.80 4.79 2.56
N PRO A 150 7.74 6.11 2.83
CA PRO A 150 7.31 6.63 4.14
C PRO A 150 5.85 6.29 4.47
N HIS A 151 4.98 6.20 3.47
CA HIS A 151 3.58 5.86 3.67
C HIS A 151 3.38 4.39 4.11
N SER A 152 4.30 3.49 3.72
CA SER A 152 4.27 2.08 4.14
C SER A 152 4.49 1.92 5.65
N LEU A 153 5.19 2.86 6.30
CA LEU A 153 5.37 2.86 7.76
C LEU A 153 4.03 3.11 8.49
N PHE A 154 3.19 4.01 7.97
CA PHE A 154 1.87 4.27 8.54
C PHE A 154 0.94 3.07 8.36
N LEU A 155 0.96 2.46 7.17
CA LEU A 155 0.18 1.26 6.87
C LEU A 155 0.63 0.05 7.70
N GLY A 156 1.95 -0.20 7.78
CA GLY A 156 2.54 -1.28 8.57
C GLY A 156 2.21 -1.14 10.05
N SER A 157 2.21 0.09 10.58
CA SER A 157 1.74 0.35 11.95
C SER A 157 0.25 0.05 12.13
N ALA A 158 -0.60 0.39 11.16
CA ALA A 158 -2.03 0.06 11.22
C ALA A 158 -2.28 -1.45 11.20
N LEU A 159 -1.62 -2.18 10.29
CA LEU A 159 -1.73 -3.64 10.17
C LEU A 159 -1.14 -4.37 11.38
N ALA A 160 -0.03 -3.90 11.95
CA ALA A 160 0.58 -4.48 13.14
C ALA A 160 -0.29 -4.28 14.40
N THR A 161 -1.14 -3.26 14.42
CA THR A 161 -2.04 -2.98 15.55
C THR A 161 -3.40 -3.67 15.40
N GLN A 162 -3.67 -4.36 14.27
CA GLN A 162 -4.88 -5.18 14.13
C GLN A 162 -4.79 -6.42 15.03
N ASP A 163 -5.84 -6.68 15.80
CA ASP A 163 -5.91 -7.85 16.68
C ASP A 163 -6.15 -9.10 15.82
N ARG A 164 -5.07 -9.84 15.50
CA ARG A 164 -5.11 -11.04 14.65
C ARG A 164 -5.62 -12.29 15.39
N ILE A 165 -5.96 -12.18 16.69
CA ILE A 165 -6.23 -13.32 17.58
C ILE A 165 -7.68 -13.35 18.11
N SER A 166 -8.45 -12.26 18.02
CA SER A 166 -9.81 -12.23 18.56
C SER A 166 -10.85 -12.89 17.63
N ASP A 167 -10.93 -14.22 17.70
CA ASP A 167 -12.14 -15.00 17.42
C ASP A 167 -13.00 -15.14 18.70
N GLU A 168 -13.07 -14.11 19.55
CA GLU A 168 -14.09 -14.09 20.61
C GLU A 168 -15.35 -13.41 20.06
N PRO A 169 -16.52 -14.09 20.05
CA PRO A 169 -17.77 -13.39 19.85
C PRO A 169 -17.89 -12.40 21.00
N GLU A 170 -17.85 -11.12 20.69
CA GLU A 170 -18.06 -10.03 21.65
C GLU A 170 -19.43 -10.25 22.32
N GLN A 171 -19.41 -10.98 23.45
CA GLN A 171 -20.59 -11.24 24.26
C GLN A 171 -20.85 -9.91 24.95
N LYS A 172 -21.68 -9.08 24.31
CA LYS A 172 -22.18 -7.82 24.85
C LYS A 172 -22.81 -8.11 26.22
N ILE A 173 -22.03 -7.92 27.29
CA ILE A 173 -22.55 -7.90 28.66
C ILE A 173 -23.37 -6.63 28.77
N PHE A 174 -24.67 -6.78 28.51
CA PHE A 174 -25.67 -5.74 28.73
C PHE A 174 -25.83 -5.57 30.25
N LEU A 175 -25.05 -4.67 30.84
CA LEU A 175 -25.33 -4.20 32.21
C LEU A 175 -26.60 -3.34 32.18
N PRO A 176 -27.64 -3.64 32.97
CA PRO A 176 -28.88 -2.88 32.94
C PRO A 176 -28.72 -1.61 33.80
N ALA A 177 -28.58 -0.45 33.16
CA ALA A 177 -28.57 0.83 33.85
C ALA A 177 -29.77 1.68 33.40
N SER A 178 -30.83 1.59 34.22
CA SER A 178 -31.77 2.65 34.62
C SER A 178 -32.05 3.82 33.66
N SER A 179 -33.33 3.92 33.27
CA SER A 179 -33.96 5.15 32.80
C SER A 179 -33.90 6.27 33.87
N PRO A 180 -33.96 7.55 33.47
CA PRO A 180 -35.28 8.20 33.51
C PRO A 180 -35.59 9.17 32.34
N SER A 181 -36.79 8.99 31.80
CA SER A 181 -37.82 9.99 31.46
C SER A 181 -37.43 11.31 30.75
N SER A 182 -37.92 11.48 29.52
CA SER A 182 -38.66 12.68 29.11
C SER A 182 -39.48 12.45 27.82
N LYS A 183 -40.80 12.37 28.03
CA LYS A 183 -41.97 12.49 27.13
C LYS A 183 -41.72 13.15 25.75
N ALA A 184 -42.30 12.59 24.68
CA ALA A 184 -43.48 13.17 24.00
C ALA A 184 -43.83 12.46 22.66
N SER A 185 -45.12 12.11 22.56
CA SER A 185 -45.97 11.98 21.37
C SER A 185 -45.76 10.83 20.38
N SER A 186 -46.67 9.87 20.48
CA SER A 186 -47.17 9.04 19.39
C SER A 186 -47.51 9.91 18.16
N ALA A 187 -47.06 9.49 16.98
CA ALA A 187 -47.63 9.87 15.70
C ALA A 187 -47.61 8.62 14.80
N GLU A 188 -48.81 8.09 14.60
CA GLU A 188 -49.14 7.02 13.68
C GLU A 188 -48.71 7.41 12.25
N ALA A 189 -47.80 6.65 11.63
CA ALA A 189 -47.35 6.90 10.26
C ALA A 189 -48.21 6.11 9.26
N LEU A 190 -48.97 6.87 8.48
CA LEU A 190 -49.86 6.50 7.38
C LEU A 190 -49.13 5.68 6.28
N PRO A 191 -49.79 4.72 5.59
CA PRO A 191 -49.15 3.97 4.50
C PRO A 191 -48.88 4.88 3.29
N ALA A 192 -47.64 4.90 2.81
CA ALA A 192 -47.19 5.72 1.69
C ALA A 192 -47.87 5.32 0.35
N PRO A 193 -48.16 6.28 -0.56
CA PRO A 193 -48.84 6.01 -1.83
C PRO A 193 -47.94 5.24 -2.83
N PRO A 194 -48.53 4.45 -3.76
CA PRO A 194 -47.79 3.63 -4.70
C PRO A 194 -47.08 4.49 -5.76
N ILE A 195 -45.75 4.46 -5.76
CA ILE A 195 -44.90 5.18 -6.73
C ILE A 195 -44.75 4.33 -8.02
N PRO A 196 -44.93 4.89 -9.23
CA PRO A 196 -44.83 4.15 -10.50
C PRO A 196 -43.44 3.53 -10.74
N ALA A 197 -43.42 2.38 -11.42
CA ALA A 197 -42.24 1.50 -11.55
C ALA A 197 -41.01 2.15 -12.22
N SER A 198 -41.22 3.11 -13.13
CA SER A 198 -40.13 3.85 -13.80
C SER A 198 -39.35 4.74 -12.83
N HIS A 199 -40.03 5.32 -11.83
CA HIS A 199 -39.38 6.13 -10.80
C HIS A 199 -38.69 5.29 -9.73
N ARG A 200 -39.10 4.02 -9.52
CA ARG A 200 -38.39 3.09 -8.62
C ARG A 200 -37.00 2.71 -9.14
N ALA A 201 -36.86 2.49 -10.45
CA ALA A 201 -35.56 2.18 -11.05
C ALA A 201 -34.59 3.37 -10.93
N ILE A 202 -35.07 4.58 -11.20
CA ILE A 202 -34.27 5.81 -11.07
C ILE A 202 -33.88 6.05 -9.60
N HIS A 203 -34.79 5.81 -8.64
CA HIS A 203 -34.46 5.95 -7.22
C HIS A 203 -33.47 4.88 -6.75
N ALA A 204 -33.59 3.64 -7.23
CA ALA A 204 -32.66 2.54 -6.89
C ALA A 204 -31.26 2.77 -7.47
N VAL A 205 -31.16 3.30 -8.69
CA VAL A 205 -29.88 3.69 -9.31
C VAL A 205 -29.29 4.89 -8.59
N ARG A 206 -30.10 5.92 -8.28
CA ARG A 206 -29.67 7.08 -7.49
C ARG A 206 -29.20 6.67 -6.10
N GLU A 207 -29.88 5.75 -5.43
CA GLU A 207 -29.43 5.25 -4.13
C GLU A 207 -28.13 4.47 -4.26
N ARG A 208 -27.97 3.53 -5.21
CA ARG A 208 -26.71 2.81 -5.41
C ARG A 208 -25.52 3.72 -5.76
N VAL A 209 -25.77 4.82 -6.48
CA VAL A 209 -24.73 5.79 -6.86
C VAL A 209 -24.45 6.81 -5.75
N CYS A 210 -25.46 7.23 -4.96
CA CYS A 210 -25.29 8.22 -3.91
C CYS A 210 -24.96 7.63 -2.52
N THR A 211 -25.22 6.34 -2.26
CA THR A 211 -24.85 5.69 -0.99
C THR A 211 -23.35 5.67 -0.70
N PRO A 212 -22.43 5.44 -1.65
CA PRO A 212 -20.99 5.52 -1.36
C PRO A 212 -20.50 6.95 -1.07
N PHE A 213 -21.21 7.98 -1.55
CA PHE A 213 -20.87 9.39 -1.31
C PHE A 213 -21.61 10.01 -0.12
N ARG A 214 -22.50 9.27 0.54
CA ARG A 214 -23.19 9.74 1.74
C ARG A 214 -22.25 9.58 2.92
N VAL A 215 -21.87 10.69 3.54
CA VAL A 215 -21.12 10.68 4.81
C VAL A 215 -21.86 9.72 5.76
N PRO A 216 -21.24 8.60 6.19
CA PRO A 216 -21.91 7.68 7.09
C PRO A 216 -22.32 8.45 8.35
N PRO A 217 -23.56 8.26 8.86
CA PRO A 217 -23.94 8.82 10.15
C PRO A 217 -22.88 8.40 11.16
N ALA A 218 -22.41 9.32 12.02
CA ALA A 218 -21.29 9.11 12.93
C ALA A 218 -21.37 7.71 13.56
N CYS A 219 -20.61 6.77 13.00
CA CYS A 219 -20.63 5.41 13.48
C CYS A 219 -20.11 5.43 14.92
N GLU A 220 -20.52 4.45 15.71
CA GLU A 220 -19.98 4.19 17.06
C GLU A 220 -18.44 4.00 17.06
N HIS A 221 -17.83 3.87 15.87
CA HIS A 221 -16.40 3.91 15.60
C HIS A 221 -15.81 5.32 15.39
N THR A 222 -16.56 6.40 15.62
CA THR A 222 -15.97 7.73 15.69
C THR A 222 -14.89 7.68 16.78
N THR A 223 -13.63 7.88 16.39
CA THR A 223 -12.54 8.05 17.35
C THR A 223 -12.83 9.31 18.15
N ARG A 224 -13.58 9.17 19.25
CA ARG A 224 -13.58 10.16 20.33
C ARG A 224 -12.12 10.32 20.71
N ALA A 225 -11.59 11.53 20.59
CA ALA A 225 -10.19 11.80 20.92
C ALA A 225 -10.00 11.57 22.43
N VAL A 226 -9.63 10.34 22.79
CA VAL A 226 -9.26 9.95 24.14
C VAL A 226 -7.88 10.56 24.42
N ARG A 227 -7.67 11.17 25.59
CA ARG A 227 -6.35 11.72 25.93
C ARG A 227 -5.38 10.55 26.11
N HIS A 228 -4.08 10.75 25.82
CA HIS A 228 -3.05 9.72 26.04
C HIS A 228 -3.06 9.12 27.45
N ALA A 229 -3.55 9.88 28.44
CA ALA A 229 -3.65 9.44 29.83
C ALA A 229 -4.72 8.34 30.07
N ASP A 230 -5.72 8.21 29.20
CA ASP A 230 -6.80 7.23 29.38
C ASP A 230 -6.55 5.94 28.57
N HIS A 231 -5.36 5.79 27.96
CA HIS A 231 -4.98 4.59 27.21
C HIS A 231 -4.35 3.56 28.14
N GLU A 232 -5.05 2.46 28.40
CA GLU A 232 -4.51 1.36 29.19
C GLU A 232 -3.54 0.53 28.33
N ASN A 233 -2.29 0.39 28.79
CA ASN A 233 -1.27 -0.35 28.08
C ASN A 233 -1.47 -1.85 28.26
N LYS A 234 -1.35 -2.62 27.17
CA LYS A 234 -1.31 -4.09 27.24
C LYS A 234 -0.10 -4.56 28.07
N PRO A 235 -0.16 -5.73 28.74
CA PRO A 235 0.92 -6.23 29.59
C PRO A 235 2.22 -6.44 28.80
N TYR A 236 3.38 -6.23 29.45
CA TYR A 236 4.70 -6.29 28.81
C TYR A 236 4.98 -7.63 28.10
N SER A 237 4.55 -8.75 28.67
CA SER A 237 4.70 -10.08 28.06
C SER A 237 3.95 -10.21 26.74
N PHE A 238 2.74 -9.64 26.65
CA PHE A 238 1.93 -9.61 25.43
C PHE A 238 2.61 -8.75 24.35
N VAL A 239 3.07 -7.56 24.72
CA VAL A 239 3.76 -6.64 23.80
C VAL A 239 5.05 -7.27 23.27
N ARG A 240 5.84 -7.89 24.15
CA ARG A 240 7.10 -8.54 23.75
C ARG A 240 6.86 -9.67 22.75
N ALA A 241 5.88 -10.53 23.00
CA ALA A 241 5.55 -11.65 22.11
C ALA A 241 5.14 -11.17 20.71
N HIS A 242 4.24 -10.18 20.63
CA HIS A 242 3.77 -9.62 19.37
C HIS A 242 4.87 -8.86 18.61
N ILE A 243 5.73 -8.11 19.30
CA ILE A 243 6.85 -7.40 18.66
C ILE A 243 7.86 -8.38 18.09
N THR A 244 8.22 -9.47 18.81
CA THR A 244 9.15 -10.46 18.25
C THR A 244 8.59 -11.11 17.00
N HIS A 245 7.32 -11.52 16.99
CA HIS A 245 6.70 -12.12 15.82
C HIS A 245 6.61 -11.13 14.65
N GLY A 246 6.16 -9.89 14.90
CA GLY A 246 6.09 -8.85 13.88
C GLY A 246 7.46 -8.45 13.34
N THR A 247 8.49 -8.44 14.18
CA THR A 247 9.87 -8.13 13.76
C THR A 247 10.42 -9.24 12.89
N VAL A 248 10.21 -10.51 13.26
CA VAL A 248 10.63 -11.65 12.43
C VAL A 248 9.93 -11.61 11.07
N ASP A 249 8.62 -11.34 11.03
CA ASP A 249 7.86 -11.23 9.78
C ASP A 249 8.39 -10.09 8.88
N ILE A 250 8.52 -8.88 9.43
CA ILE A 250 9.04 -7.71 8.70
C ILE A 250 10.47 -7.94 8.21
N VAL A 251 11.36 -8.47 9.05
CA VAL A 251 12.75 -8.76 8.68
C VAL A 251 12.79 -9.85 7.61
N THR A 252 12.02 -10.92 7.75
CA THR A 252 11.95 -12.01 6.76
C THR A 252 11.41 -11.48 5.43
N SER A 253 10.41 -10.62 5.45
CA SER A 253 9.82 -10.01 4.25
C SER A 253 10.77 -9.03 3.56
N LEU A 254 11.33 -8.07 4.31
CA LEU A 254 12.21 -7.04 3.75
C LEU A 254 13.59 -7.59 3.36
N LEU A 255 14.28 -8.29 4.27
CA LEU A 255 15.63 -8.79 4.03
C LEU A 255 15.61 -10.06 3.17
N GLY A 256 14.59 -10.91 3.34
CA GLY A 256 14.49 -12.16 2.59
C GLY A 256 13.97 -11.97 1.17
N PHE A 257 12.85 -11.28 0.99
CA PHE A 257 12.22 -11.15 -0.34
C PHE A 257 12.59 -9.85 -1.04
N ALA A 258 12.43 -8.69 -0.39
CA ALA A 258 12.61 -7.40 -1.07
C ALA A 258 14.06 -7.17 -1.51
N VAL A 259 15.04 -7.40 -0.62
CA VAL A 259 16.46 -7.30 -0.98
C VAL A 259 16.83 -8.28 -2.09
N LEU A 260 16.32 -9.51 -2.04
CA LEU A 260 16.62 -10.53 -3.03
C LEU A 260 16.06 -10.17 -4.41
N ILE A 261 14.82 -9.67 -4.48
CA ILE A 261 14.23 -9.16 -5.72
C ILE A 261 15.03 -7.97 -6.26
N ASN A 262 15.41 -7.01 -5.39
CA ASN A 262 16.21 -5.86 -5.80
C ASN A 262 17.59 -6.27 -6.33
N SER A 263 18.25 -7.23 -5.67
CA SER A 263 19.49 -7.83 -6.13
C SER A 263 19.34 -8.49 -7.49
N PHE A 264 18.26 -9.25 -7.71
CA PHE A 264 18.00 -9.89 -8.99
C PHE A 264 17.76 -8.88 -10.11
N ILE A 265 17.02 -7.80 -9.84
CA ILE A 265 16.81 -6.71 -10.80
C ILE A 265 18.16 -6.08 -11.18
N LEU A 266 19.05 -5.83 -10.22
CA LEU A 266 20.37 -5.24 -10.48
C LEU A 266 21.30 -6.20 -11.25
N ILE A 267 21.32 -7.47 -10.89
CA ILE A 267 22.12 -8.50 -11.57
C ILE A 267 21.64 -8.65 -13.02
N LEU A 268 20.33 -8.74 -13.23
CA LEU A 268 19.75 -8.85 -14.56
C LEU A 268 20.04 -7.59 -15.38
N ALA A 269 19.85 -6.40 -14.81
CA ALA A 269 20.13 -5.14 -15.49
C ALA A 269 21.61 -5.05 -15.91
N SER A 270 22.55 -5.45 -15.04
CA SER A 270 23.98 -5.49 -15.37
C SER A 270 24.26 -6.50 -16.49
N ALA A 271 23.76 -7.73 -16.38
CA ALA A 271 24.00 -8.76 -17.40
C ALA A 271 23.44 -8.35 -18.78
N VAL A 272 22.26 -7.74 -18.82
CA VAL A 272 21.56 -7.36 -20.05
C VAL A 272 22.11 -6.06 -20.65
N PHE A 273 22.27 -5.00 -19.85
CA PHE A 273 22.66 -3.69 -20.36
C PHE A 273 24.17 -3.48 -20.41
N TYR A 274 24.93 -3.99 -19.45
CA TYR A 274 26.37 -3.77 -19.37
C TYR A 274 27.17 -4.79 -20.19
N TYR A 275 26.87 -6.08 -20.05
CA TYR A 275 27.57 -7.14 -20.79
C TYR A 275 26.92 -7.47 -22.15
N GLY A 276 25.61 -7.20 -22.32
CA GLY A 276 24.88 -7.47 -23.55
C GLY A 276 25.02 -6.40 -24.65
N THR A 277 25.54 -5.20 -24.34
CA THR A 277 25.65 -4.10 -25.32
C THR A 277 27.11 -3.85 -25.73
N ASN A 278 27.51 -4.33 -26.91
CA ASN A 278 28.81 -3.98 -27.49
C ASN A 278 28.82 -2.60 -28.19
N SER A 279 27.73 -1.83 -28.20
CA SER A 279 27.62 -0.64 -29.08
C SER A 279 26.60 0.46 -28.73
N ARG A 280 26.01 0.51 -27.52
CA ARG A 280 25.03 1.58 -27.19
C ARG A 280 25.70 2.74 -26.47
N ASP A 281 25.51 3.95 -27.00
CA ASP A 281 26.07 5.21 -26.49
C ASP A 281 25.63 5.42 -25.03
N GLU A 282 26.57 5.65 -24.10
CA GLU A 282 26.37 5.73 -22.63
C GLU A 282 25.38 6.82 -22.15
N ARG A 283 24.74 7.55 -23.07
CA ARG A 283 23.95 8.76 -22.78
C ARG A 283 22.44 8.60 -22.88
N ASP A 284 21.92 7.50 -23.44
CA ASP A 284 20.46 7.30 -23.49
C ASP A 284 19.96 6.56 -22.25
N PRO A 285 18.94 7.11 -21.55
CA PRO A 285 18.34 6.43 -20.40
C PRO A 285 17.65 5.14 -20.86
N ALA A 286 18.04 4.00 -20.28
CA ALA A 286 17.44 2.71 -20.56
C ALA A 286 15.94 2.73 -20.26
N SER A 287 15.10 2.61 -21.30
CA SER A 287 13.66 2.53 -21.14
C SER A 287 13.22 1.10 -20.84
N LEU A 288 12.00 0.92 -20.30
CA LEU A 288 11.43 -0.41 -20.10
C LEU A 288 11.31 -1.17 -21.44
N PHE A 289 11.09 -0.45 -22.55
CA PHE A 289 11.02 -1.01 -23.90
C PHE A 289 12.37 -1.56 -24.35
N ASP A 290 13.45 -0.84 -24.08
CA ASP A 290 14.80 -1.33 -24.36
C ASP A 290 15.12 -2.58 -23.52
N ALA A 291 14.73 -2.59 -22.25
CA ALA A 291 14.89 -3.76 -21.39
C ALA A 291 14.14 -4.97 -21.96
N TYR A 292 12.89 -4.78 -22.39
CA TYR A 292 12.06 -5.84 -22.96
C TYR A 292 12.65 -6.39 -24.26
N ASP A 293 13.06 -5.53 -25.19
CA ASP A 293 13.63 -5.97 -26.46
C ASP A 293 14.96 -6.71 -26.25
N LEU A 294 15.84 -6.19 -25.38
CA LEU A 294 17.11 -6.85 -25.04
C LEU A 294 16.91 -8.22 -24.38
N ILE A 295 15.99 -8.30 -23.41
CA ILE A 295 15.68 -9.58 -22.75
C ILE A 295 15.06 -10.54 -23.77
N ARG A 296 14.16 -10.08 -24.65
CA ARG A 296 13.56 -10.92 -25.69
C ARG A 296 14.63 -11.49 -26.62
N ASP A 297 15.62 -10.71 -27.00
CA ASP A 297 16.65 -11.17 -27.92
C ASP A 297 17.61 -12.17 -27.26
N ILE A 298 17.87 -12.04 -25.95
CA ILE A 298 18.72 -12.97 -25.18
C ILE A 298 17.97 -14.26 -24.79
N VAL A 299 16.69 -14.15 -24.40
CA VAL A 299 15.88 -15.24 -23.83
C VAL A 299 15.05 -15.98 -24.89
N GLY A 300 14.76 -15.33 -26.01
CA GLY A 300 13.95 -15.82 -27.12
C GLY A 300 14.68 -16.72 -28.13
N GLN A 301 15.95 -17.04 -27.88
CA GLN A 301 16.64 -18.21 -28.46
C GLN A 301 16.43 -19.45 -27.59
#